data_AF-A0A9E2Y7V9-F1
#
_entry.id   AF-A0A9E2Y7V9-F1
#
_cell.length_a   1.000
_cell.length_b   1.000
_cell.length_c   1.000
_cell.angle_alpha   90.00
_cell.angle_beta   90.00
_cell.angle_gamma   90.00
#
_symmetry.space_group_name_H-M   'P 1'
#
loop_
_entity.id
_entity.type
_entity.pdbx_description
1 polymer ?
#
loop_
_entity_poly.entity_id
_entity_poly.type
_entity_poly.pdbx_seq_one_letter_code
_entity_poly.pdbx_strand_id
1 'polypeptide(L)'
;MAIALVFLALACAPPSASAQQRETWLAISDVHLDLYDRSTGPSAPGVETNATLFESAVAAAKRVAPNPTLVLLPGDFLMHRFAERLRDRLHAPDAAGIETMRWIAGKLGRAFPAARFALALGNNDAPCGDYKSADESSYLTAVAQAWAPLVNRGGASPNFVAAFTRGAYYTVQLPTGRLRLVVVNTLRLSNQYRGNCGRS
;
A
#
# COMPACT_ATOMS: atom_id res chain seq x y z
N MET A 1 40.36 54.69 -20.44
CA MET A 1 39.10 55.19 -19.83
C MET A 1 37.96 54.77 -20.75
N ALA A 2 37.32 53.65 -20.44
CA ALA A 2 36.11 53.18 -21.11
C ALA A 2 35.08 52.94 -20.01
N ILE A 3 33.94 53.59 -20.17
CA ILE A 3 32.89 53.78 -19.16
C ILE A 3 32.12 52.46 -19.01
N ALA A 4 32.02 51.97 -17.78
CA ALA A 4 31.11 50.90 -17.40
C ALA A 4 29.66 51.38 -17.53
N LEU A 5 28.86 50.71 -18.37
CA LEU A 5 27.41 50.81 -18.30
C LEU A 5 26.89 49.75 -17.33
N VAL A 6 26.40 50.19 -16.18
CA VAL A 6 25.57 49.40 -15.27
C VAL A 6 24.12 49.56 -15.72
N PHE A 7 23.48 48.47 -16.14
CA PHE A 7 22.02 48.42 -16.26
C PHE A 7 21.44 47.82 -14.99
N LEU A 8 20.89 48.70 -14.14
CA LEU A 8 20.07 48.35 -13.00
C LEU A 8 18.65 48.10 -13.51
N ALA A 9 18.24 46.84 -13.63
CA ALA A 9 16.85 46.48 -13.88
C ALA A 9 16.21 46.05 -12.55
N LEU A 10 15.58 47.00 -11.85
CA LEU A 10 14.54 46.67 -10.88
C LEU A 10 13.27 46.33 -11.67
N ALA A 11 13.05 45.03 -11.89
CA ALA A 11 11.72 44.51 -12.15
C ALA A 11 11.23 43.86 -10.85
N CYS A 12 10.26 44.50 -10.20
CA CYS A 12 9.37 43.83 -9.26
C CYS A 12 8.64 42.72 -10.01
N ALA A 13 9.19 41.51 -9.97
CA ALA A 13 8.39 40.34 -10.29
C ALA A 13 7.35 40.19 -9.17
N PRO A 14 6.04 40.02 -9.48
CA PRO A 14 5.12 39.49 -8.49
C PRO A 14 5.68 38.16 -7.98
N PRO A 15 5.39 37.73 -6.73
CA PRO A 15 5.80 36.41 -6.28
C PRO A 15 5.35 35.42 -7.34
N SER A 16 6.34 34.84 -8.00
CA SER A 16 6.17 33.85 -9.05
C SER A 16 5.10 32.89 -8.61
N ALA A 17 4.02 32.78 -9.40
CA ALA A 17 3.05 31.70 -9.27
C ALA A 17 3.87 30.43 -9.03
N SER A 18 3.76 29.89 -7.81
CA SER A 18 4.56 28.75 -7.40
C SER A 18 4.39 27.71 -8.49
N ALA A 19 5.50 27.25 -9.06
CA ALA A 19 5.47 26.11 -9.96
C ALA A 19 4.75 25.01 -9.17
N GLN A 20 3.49 24.76 -9.51
CA GLN A 20 2.65 23.87 -8.75
C GLN A 20 3.32 22.51 -8.85
N GLN A 21 3.96 22.12 -7.75
CA GLN A 21 4.81 20.95 -7.71
C GLN A 21 3.91 19.78 -8.08
N ARG A 22 4.13 19.20 -9.27
CA ARG A 22 3.27 18.15 -9.79
C ARG A 22 3.35 16.97 -8.83
N GLU A 23 2.27 16.74 -8.09
CA GLU A 23 2.16 15.56 -7.27
C GLU A 23 2.01 14.34 -8.16
N THR A 24 2.81 13.32 -7.87
CA THR A 24 2.70 12.02 -8.50
C THR A 24 2.16 11.05 -7.47
N TRP A 25 1.04 10.42 -7.77
CA TRP A 25 0.49 9.34 -6.97
C TRP A 25 0.70 8.04 -7.74
N LEU A 26 1.12 6.99 -7.02
CA LEU A 26 1.33 5.67 -7.57
C LEU A 26 0.23 4.74 -7.07
N ALA A 27 -0.37 3.96 -7.95
CA ALA A 27 -1.31 2.90 -7.56
C ALA A 27 -0.70 1.54 -7.89
N ILE A 28 -0.74 0.61 -6.92
CA ILE A 28 -0.33 -0.78 -7.09
C ILE A 28 -1.43 -1.64 -6.47
N SER A 29 -1.98 -2.59 -7.23
CA SER A 29 -3.12 -3.42 -6.82
C SER A 29 -2.92 -4.86 -7.28
N ASP A 30 -3.72 -5.78 -6.74
CA ASP A 30 -3.86 -7.16 -7.23
C ASP A 30 -2.49 -7.86 -7.32
N VAL A 31 -1.69 -7.69 -6.27
CA VAL A 31 -0.36 -8.24 -6.17
C VAL A 31 -0.41 -9.76 -6.14
N HIS A 32 -1.33 -10.36 -5.38
CA HIS A 32 -1.47 -11.80 -5.21
C HIS A 32 -0.13 -12.54 -4.99
N LEU A 33 0.59 -12.15 -3.95
CA LEU A 33 1.91 -12.67 -3.63
C LEU A 33 1.81 -14.09 -3.03
N ASP A 34 2.44 -15.05 -3.69
CA ASP A 34 2.88 -16.30 -3.09
C ASP A 34 4.32 -16.15 -2.61
N LEU A 35 4.48 -15.72 -1.35
CA LEU A 35 5.80 -15.53 -0.73
C LEU A 35 6.57 -16.86 -0.52
N TYR A 36 5.89 -18.00 -0.67
CA TYR A 36 6.45 -19.33 -0.44
C TYR A 36 6.83 -20.05 -1.74
N ASP A 37 6.57 -19.44 -2.91
CA ASP A 37 7.18 -19.88 -4.16
C ASP A 37 8.71 -19.72 -4.08
N ARG A 38 9.43 -20.78 -4.43
CA ARG A 38 10.90 -20.87 -4.38
C ARG A 38 11.56 -20.72 -5.75
N SER A 39 10.77 -20.43 -6.79
CA SER A 39 11.26 -20.17 -8.13
C SER A 39 12.21 -18.97 -8.13
N THR A 40 13.32 -19.10 -8.87
CA THR A 40 14.36 -18.06 -8.95
C THR A 40 14.05 -16.99 -10.00
N GLY A 41 13.19 -17.31 -10.99
CA GLY A 41 12.72 -16.37 -12.01
C GLY A 41 11.36 -15.74 -11.66
N PRO A 42 10.95 -14.68 -12.38
CA PRO A 42 9.61 -14.12 -12.24
C PRO A 42 8.55 -15.16 -12.63
N SER A 43 7.42 -15.16 -11.94
CA SER A 43 6.31 -16.06 -12.26
C SER A 43 5.72 -15.76 -13.64
N ALA A 44 5.17 -16.79 -14.28
CA ALA A 44 4.58 -16.71 -15.61
C ALA A 44 3.12 -16.20 -15.55
N PRO A 45 2.55 -15.71 -16.67
CA PRO A 45 1.13 -15.37 -16.73
C PRO A 45 0.23 -16.52 -16.28
N GLY A 46 -0.81 -16.19 -15.50
CA GLY A 46 -1.73 -17.19 -14.93
C GLY A 46 -1.21 -17.88 -13.66
N VAL A 47 0.00 -17.56 -13.20
CA VAL A 47 0.54 -17.98 -11.91
C VAL A 47 0.52 -16.78 -10.96
N GLU A 48 0.31 -17.03 -9.67
CA GLU A 48 0.41 -16.02 -8.61
C GLU A 48 1.77 -15.29 -8.68
N THR A 49 1.81 -14.06 -8.23
CA THR A 49 3.06 -13.30 -8.19
C THR A 49 4.02 -13.95 -7.21
N ASN A 50 5.23 -14.26 -7.63
CA ASN A 50 6.29 -14.66 -6.71
C ASN A 50 7.15 -13.45 -6.29
N ALA A 51 8.02 -13.66 -5.30
CA ALA A 51 8.88 -12.58 -4.79
C ALA A 51 9.72 -11.92 -5.89
N THR A 52 10.25 -12.68 -6.85
CA THR A 52 11.07 -12.16 -7.95
C THR A 52 10.27 -11.24 -8.87
N LEU A 53 9.05 -11.63 -9.26
CA LEU A 53 8.19 -10.78 -10.07
C LEU A 53 7.76 -9.52 -9.30
N PHE A 54 7.38 -9.65 -8.03
CA PHE A 54 7.02 -8.50 -7.20
C PHE A 54 8.17 -7.49 -7.09
N GLU A 55 9.39 -7.95 -6.80
CA GLU A 55 10.57 -7.09 -6.69
C GLU A 55 10.90 -6.38 -8.01
N SER A 56 10.77 -7.09 -9.13
CA SER A 56 10.91 -6.51 -10.47
C SER A 56 9.89 -5.41 -10.72
N ALA A 57 8.62 -5.63 -10.36
CA ALA A 57 7.54 -4.66 -10.50
C ALA A 57 7.78 -3.41 -9.63
N VAL A 58 8.20 -3.59 -8.37
CA VAL A 58 8.55 -2.47 -7.48
C VAL A 58 9.73 -1.67 -8.04
N ALA A 59 10.76 -2.34 -8.56
CA ALA A 59 11.89 -1.66 -9.18
C ALA A 59 11.47 -0.88 -10.44
N ALA A 60 10.57 -1.43 -11.25
CA ALA A 60 10.01 -0.74 -12.41
C ALA A 60 9.19 0.49 -12.01
N ALA A 61 8.29 0.35 -11.03
CA ALA A 61 7.50 1.45 -10.50
C ALA A 61 8.39 2.58 -9.96
N LYS A 62 9.48 2.23 -9.26
CA LYS A 62 10.46 3.21 -8.76
C LYS A 62 11.18 3.97 -9.88
N ARG A 63 11.45 3.34 -11.04
CA ARG A 63 12.04 4.03 -12.19
C ARG A 63 11.08 5.06 -12.80
N VAL A 64 9.78 4.74 -12.85
CA VAL A 64 8.75 5.61 -13.44
C VAL A 64 8.35 6.75 -12.50
N ALA A 65 8.10 6.42 -11.24
CA ALA A 65 7.72 7.36 -10.19
C ALA A 65 8.71 7.24 -9.03
N PRO A 66 9.89 7.90 -9.11
CA PRO A 66 10.90 7.77 -8.07
C PRO A 66 10.46 8.40 -6.74
N ASN A 67 9.69 9.48 -6.77
CA ASN A 67 9.31 10.24 -5.58
C ASN A 67 7.80 10.51 -5.55
N PRO A 68 6.94 9.48 -5.48
CA PRO A 68 5.51 9.69 -5.37
C PRO A 68 5.20 10.31 -4.01
N THR A 69 4.24 11.23 -3.96
CA THR A 69 3.76 11.81 -2.70
C THR A 69 2.84 10.83 -1.96
N LEU A 70 2.17 9.95 -2.71
CA LEU A 70 1.23 8.95 -2.22
C LEU A 70 1.36 7.64 -2.98
N VAL A 71 1.30 6.52 -2.26
CA VAL A 71 1.12 5.18 -2.82
C VAL A 71 -0.24 4.64 -2.38
N LEU A 72 -1.11 4.38 -3.36
CA LEU A 72 -2.43 3.79 -3.21
C LEU A 72 -2.32 2.27 -3.42
N LEU A 73 -2.87 1.51 -2.48
CA LEU A 73 -2.86 0.05 -2.51
C LEU A 73 -4.28 -0.48 -2.32
N PRO A 74 -5.06 -0.69 -3.40
CA PRO A 74 -6.47 -1.07 -3.32
C PRO A 74 -6.76 -2.50 -2.84
N GLY A 75 -5.75 -3.30 -2.50
CA GLY A 75 -5.92 -4.64 -1.93
C GLY A 75 -5.39 -5.76 -2.81
N ASP A 76 -5.76 -6.99 -2.42
CA ASP A 76 -5.40 -8.26 -3.05
C ASP A 76 -3.89 -8.48 -3.06
N PHE A 77 -3.32 -8.49 -1.85
CA PHE A 77 -1.91 -8.78 -1.59
C PHE A 77 -1.63 -10.28 -1.49
N LEU A 78 -2.55 -11.06 -0.92
CA LEU A 78 -2.36 -12.49 -0.72
C LEU A 78 -2.78 -13.27 -1.98
N MET A 79 -2.06 -14.36 -2.28
CA MET A 79 -2.42 -15.28 -3.36
C MET A 79 -3.83 -15.87 -3.18
N HIS A 80 -4.44 -16.29 -4.29
CA HIS A 80 -5.75 -16.96 -4.26
C HIS A 80 -5.73 -18.24 -3.43
N ARG A 81 -6.83 -18.52 -2.74
CA ARG A 81 -7.01 -19.72 -1.91
C ARG A 81 -5.92 -19.82 -0.83
N PHE A 82 -5.51 -18.68 -0.27
CA PHE A 82 -4.38 -18.53 0.65
C PHE A 82 -4.37 -19.58 1.77
N ALA A 83 -5.48 -19.67 2.52
CA ALA A 83 -5.64 -20.58 3.64
C ALA A 83 -5.55 -22.07 3.26
N GLU A 84 -5.95 -22.41 2.03
CA GLU A 84 -5.94 -23.79 1.53
C GLU A 84 -4.53 -24.16 1.09
N ARG A 85 -3.91 -23.32 0.24
CA ARG A 85 -2.54 -23.53 -0.24
C ARG A 85 -1.51 -23.59 0.90
N LEU A 86 -1.71 -22.83 1.97
CA LEU A 86 -0.82 -22.88 3.14
C LEU A 86 -1.01 -24.11 4.01
N ARG A 87 -2.25 -24.62 4.12
CA ARG A 87 -2.50 -25.89 4.81
C ARG A 87 -1.78 -27.04 4.11
N ASP A 88 -1.80 -27.07 2.78
CA ASP A 88 -1.07 -28.05 1.97
C ASP A 88 0.46 -27.95 2.17
N ARG A 89 0.95 -26.76 2.54
CA ARG A 89 2.36 -26.47 2.82
C ARG A 89 2.71 -26.46 4.32
N LEU A 90 1.80 -26.89 5.20
CA LEU A 90 1.96 -26.96 6.66
C LEU A 90 2.28 -25.61 7.34
N HIS A 91 1.81 -24.50 6.77
CA HIS A 91 1.93 -23.17 7.34
C HIS A 91 0.62 -22.71 7.99
N ALA A 92 0.72 -22.04 9.14
CA ALA A 92 -0.42 -21.41 9.79
C ALA A 92 -0.84 -20.14 9.01
N PRO A 93 -2.08 -20.05 8.47
CA PRO A 93 -2.47 -18.96 7.59
C PRO A 93 -2.35 -17.56 8.20
N ASP A 94 -2.70 -17.38 9.47
CA ASP A 94 -2.58 -16.08 10.15
C ASP A 94 -1.13 -15.59 10.18
N ALA A 95 -0.21 -16.44 10.64
CA ALA A 95 1.21 -16.10 10.75
C ALA A 95 1.82 -15.80 9.38
N ALA A 96 1.48 -16.61 8.38
CA ALA A 96 1.95 -16.47 7.02
C ALA A 96 1.40 -15.20 6.33
N GLY A 97 0.13 -14.87 6.56
CA GLY A 97 -0.47 -13.65 6.03
C GLY A 97 0.16 -12.40 6.66
N ILE A 98 0.42 -12.42 7.97
CA ILE A 98 1.13 -11.33 8.66
C ILE A 98 2.55 -11.17 8.12
N GLU A 99 3.27 -12.28 7.92
CA GLU A 99 4.61 -12.29 7.32
C GLU A 99 4.59 -11.67 5.92
N THR A 100 3.65 -12.10 5.07
CA THR A 100 3.49 -11.61 3.70
C THR A 100 3.20 -10.11 3.68
N MET A 101 2.24 -9.65 4.47
CA MET A 101 1.88 -8.22 4.57
C MET A 101 3.04 -7.37 5.09
N ARG A 102 3.79 -7.87 6.09
CA ARG A 102 4.98 -7.19 6.62
C ARG A 102 6.11 -7.12 5.58
N TRP A 103 6.31 -8.19 4.82
CA TRP A 103 7.32 -8.24 3.78
C TRP A 103 7.04 -7.23 2.66
N ILE A 104 5.78 -7.15 2.20
CA ILE A 104 5.31 -6.16 1.21
C ILE A 104 5.52 -4.74 1.74
N ALA A 105 5.05 -4.46 2.97
CA ALA A 105 5.24 -3.15 3.60
C ALA A 105 6.73 -2.76 3.65
N GLY A 106 7.61 -3.70 4.03
CA GLY A 106 9.04 -3.46 4.07
C GLY A 106 9.65 -3.16 2.69
N LYS A 107 9.26 -3.91 1.66
CA LYS A 107 9.77 -3.70 0.28
C LYS A 107 9.30 -2.37 -0.29
N LEU A 108 8.02 -2.05 -0.18
CA LEU A 108 7.45 -0.79 -0.66
C LEU A 108 7.94 0.42 0.16
N GLY A 109 8.04 0.29 1.48
CA GLY A 109 8.54 1.34 2.36
C GLY A 109 9.99 1.72 2.06
N ARG A 110 10.84 0.74 1.71
CA ARG A 110 12.22 0.99 1.24
C ARG A 110 12.26 1.62 -0.14
N ALA A 111 11.39 1.18 -1.07
CA ALA A 111 11.32 1.77 -2.40
C ALA A 111 10.84 3.23 -2.35
N PHE A 112 9.85 3.55 -1.50
CA PHE A 112 9.21 4.86 -1.43
C PHE A 112 9.29 5.46 -0.02
N PRO A 113 10.50 5.85 0.44
CA PRO A 113 10.74 6.23 1.84
C PRO A 113 10.15 7.59 2.23
N ALA A 114 9.73 8.41 1.26
CA ALA A 114 9.09 9.71 1.50
C ALA A 114 7.56 9.69 1.29
N ALA A 115 7.02 8.69 0.60
CA ALA A 115 5.61 8.65 0.22
C ALA A 115 4.68 8.36 1.40
N ARG A 116 3.46 8.89 1.42
CA ARG A 116 2.41 8.36 2.30
C ARG A 116 1.82 7.11 1.67
N PHE A 117 1.21 6.25 2.47
CA PHE A 117 0.55 5.04 2.01
C PHE A 117 -0.92 5.04 2.39
N ALA A 118 -1.77 4.60 1.46
CA ALA A 118 -3.17 4.30 1.70
C ALA A 118 -3.45 2.89 1.19
N LEU A 119 -3.58 1.95 2.11
CA LEU A 119 -3.84 0.53 1.90
C LEU A 119 -5.28 0.18 2.27
N ALA A 120 -6.02 -0.40 1.32
CA ALA A 120 -7.28 -1.11 1.54
C ALA A 120 -7.03 -2.63 1.59
N LEU A 121 -8.05 -3.40 1.98
CA LEU A 121 -8.03 -4.85 1.83
C LEU A 121 -8.89 -5.27 0.65
N GLY A 122 -8.38 -6.22 -0.13
CA GLY A 122 -9.12 -6.91 -1.18
C GLY A 122 -9.78 -8.19 -0.65
N ASN A 123 -10.46 -8.91 -1.54
CA ASN A 123 -11.18 -10.12 -1.17
C ASN A 123 -10.27 -11.31 -0.81
N ASN A 124 -8.99 -11.28 -1.15
CA ASN A 124 -8.06 -12.35 -0.81
C ASN A 124 -7.26 -12.10 0.48
N ASP A 125 -7.39 -10.92 1.09
CA ASP A 125 -6.49 -10.47 2.16
C ASP A 125 -6.88 -10.91 3.58
N ALA A 126 -7.80 -11.87 3.70
CA ALA A 126 -8.07 -12.53 4.97
C ALA A 126 -7.31 -13.86 5.07
N PRO A 127 -6.74 -14.16 6.24
CA PRO A 127 -5.94 -15.38 6.42
C PRO A 127 -6.80 -16.64 6.36
N CYS A 128 -8.11 -16.52 6.59
CA CYS A 128 -9.04 -17.64 6.57
C CYS A 128 -9.61 -17.96 5.18
N GLY A 129 -9.23 -17.21 4.14
CA GLY A 129 -9.53 -17.53 2.73
C GLY A 129 -10.33 -16.46 1.99
N ASP A 130 -10.59 -16.76 0.72
CA ASP A 130 -11.16 -15.83 -0.25
C ASP A 130 -12.57 -15.35 0.15
N TYR A 131 -12.83 -14.08 -0.13
CA TYR A 131 -14.07 -13.36 0.18
C TYR A 131 -14.49 -13.38 1.65
N LYS A 132 -13.54 -13.58 2.58
CA LYS A 132 -13.78 -13.46 4.03
C LYS A 132 -13.16 -12.19 4.58
N SER A 133 -13.73 -11.65 5.65
CA SER A 133 -13.07 -10.57 6.41
C SER A 133 -12.38 -11.13 7.65
N ALA A 134 -11.54 -10.31 8.28
CA ALA A 134 -10.87 -10.64 9.54
C ALA A 134 -11.09 -9.51 10.57
N ASP A 135 -12.27 -8.91 10.56
CA ASP A 135 -12.65 -7.79 11.40
C ASP A 135 -12.46 -8.13 12.89
N GLU A 136 -11.94 -7.18 13.66
CA GLU A 136 -11.68 -7.30 15.10
C GLU A 136 -10.71 -8.42 15.48
N SER A 137 -9.85 -8.86 14.54
CA SER A 137 -8.89 -9.94 14.77
C SER A 137 -7.51 -9.47 15.21
N SER A 138 -6.77 -10.40 15.83
CA SER A 138 -5.32 -10.27 16.06
C SER A 138 -4.55 -10.15 14.74
N TYR A 139 -5.02 -10.81 13.68
CA TYR A 139 -4.46 -10.70 12.33
C TYR A 139 -4.48 -9.26 11.82
N LEU A 140 -5.65 -8.60 11.78
CA LEU A 140 -5.72 -7.21 11.31
C LEU A 140 -4.96 -6.25 12.22
N THR A 141 -4.90 -6.53 13.52
CA THR A 141 -4.08 -5.74 14.44
C THR A 141 -2.60 -5.83 14.08
N ALA A 142 -2.09 -7.03 13.82
CA ALA A 142 -0.70 -7.23 13.43
C ALA A 142 -0.38 -6.63 12.05
N VAL A 143 -1.29 -6.76 11.07
CA VAL A 143 -1.17 -6.10 9.77
C VAL A 143 -1.13 -4.58 9.96
N ALA A 144 -2.07 -4.00 10.72
CA ALA A 144 -2.11 -2.56 10.95
C ALA A 144 -0.83 -2.06 11.63
N GLN A 145 -0.29 -2.78 12.61
CA GLN A 145 0.98 -2.43 13.25
C GLN A 145 2.15 -2.43 12.26
N ALA A 146 2.22 -3.40 11.34
CA ALA A 146 3.25 -3.45 10.31
C ALA A 146 3.17 -2.28 9.33
N TRP A 147 1.97 -1.80 9.03
CA TRP A 147 1.73 -0.72 8.06
C TRP A 147 1.69 0.68 8.69
N ALA A 148 1.50 0.80 9.99
CA ALA A 148 1.37 2.09 10.69
C ALA A 148 2.52 3.08 10.42
N PRO A 149 3.81 2.67 10.36
CA PRO A 149 4.90 3.59 10.05
C PRO A 149 4.81 4.22 8.65
N LEU A 150 4.14 3.56 7.71
CA LEU A 150 3.94 4.03 6.34
C LEU A 150 2.67 4.88 6.21
N VAL A 151 1.56 4.39 6.79
CA VAL A 151 0.24 5.02 6.70
C VAL A 151 0.15 6.28 7.56
N ASN A 152 0.68 6.25 8.79
CA ASN A 152 0.66 7.39 9.71
C ASN A 152 1.90 8.29 9.58
N ARG A 153 2.63 8.22 8.46
CA ARG A 153 3.79 9.06 8.21
C ARG A 153 3.41 10.54 8.29
N GLY A 154 4.09 11.29 9.14
CA GLY A 154 3.79 12.70 9.39
C GLY A 154 2.42 12.94 10.04
N GLY A 155 1.90 11.97 10.80
CA GLY A 155 0.62 12.10 11.49
C GLY A 155 -0.60 12.02 10.57
N ALA A 156 -0.45 11.43 9.38
CA ALA A 156 -1.52 11.41 8.37
C ALA A 156 -2.74 10.57 8.77
N SER A 157 -2.59 9.62 9.70
CA SER A 157 -3.68 8.76 10.17
C SER A 157 -3.40 8.26 11.61
N PRO A 158 -3.54 9.13 12.62
CA PRO A 158 -3.10 8.83 14.00
C PRO A 158 -3.88 7.66 14.64
N ASN A 159 -5.11 7.42 14.18
CA ASN A 159 -5.96 6.34 14.67
C ASN A 159 -5.97 5.11 13.76
N PHE A 160 -5.00 4.99 12.84
CA PHE A 160 -4.96 3.95 11.82
C PHE A 160 -5.13 2.55 12.41
N VAL A 161 -4.32 2.18 13.41
CA VAL A 161 -4.34 0.82 13.99
C VAL A 161 -5.72 0.48 14.53
N ALA A 162 -6.32 1.35 15.34
CA ALA A 162 -7.64 1.10 15.92
C ALA A 162 -8.76 1.01 14.86
N ALA A 163 -8.74 1.90 13.86
CA ALA A 163 -9.76 1.91 12.81
C ALA A 163 -9.61 0.71 11.85
N PHE A 164 -8.37 0.38 11.48
CA PHE A 164 -8.07 -0.74 10.61
C PHE A 164 -8.36 -2.08 11.28
N THR A 165 -8.00 -2.27 12.55
CA THR A 165 -8.37 -3.48 13.31
C THR A 165 -9.89 -3.68 13.35
N ARG A 166 -10.67 -2.60 13.49
CA ARG A 166 -12.12 -2.69 13.63
C ARG A 166 -12.83 -3.15 12.35
N GLY A 167 -12.30 -2.83 11.17
CA GLY A 167 -12.95 -3.25 9.93
C GLY A 167 -12.23 -2.87 8.63
N ALA A 168 -10.92 -2.65 8.70
CA ALA A 168 -10.06 -2.29 7.58
C ALA A 168 -10.48 -1.01 6.82
N TYR A 169 -11.00 -0.03 7.55
CA TYR A 169 -11.32 1.30 7.02
C TYR A 169 -10.72 2.39 7.90
N TYR A 170 -10.40 3.53 7.31
CA TYR A 170 -9.79 4.67 7.99
C TYR A 170 -9.71 5.87 7.04
N THR A 171 -9.13 6.97 7.50
CA THR A 171 -8.87 8.14 6.67
C THR A 171 -7.40 8.50 6.69
N VAL A 172 -6.92 9.10 5.59
CA VAL A 172 -5.56 9.63 5.47
C VAL A 172 -5.65 11.11 5.13
N GLN A 173 -5.05 11.95 5.96
CA GLN A 173 -4.89 13.36 5.69
C GLN A 173 -3.69 13.56 4.75
N LEU A 174 -3.90 14.23 3.61
CA LEU A 174 -2.82 14.57 2.69
C LEU A 174 -2.15 15.90 3.07
N PRO A 175 -0.86 16.10 2.73
CA PRO A 175 -0.13 17.31 3.09
C PRO A 175 -0.58 18.52 2.28
N THR A 176 -1.11 18.28 1.09
CA THR A 176 -1.46 19.30 0.12
C THR A 176 -2.97 19.53 0.11
N GLY A 177 -3.34 20.76 0.48
CA GLY A 177 -4.73 21.18 0.58
C GLY A 177 -5.51 20.55 1.75
N ARG A 178 -6.82 20.80 1.77
CA ARG A 178 -7.76 20.18 2.73
C ARG A 178 -8.21 18.79 2.28
N LEU A 179 -7.39 18.09 1.49
CA LEU A 179 -7.76 16.81 0.88
C LEU A 179 -7.61 15.65 1.87
N ARG A 180 -8.62 14.78 1.88
CA ARG A 180 -8.68 13.60 2.74
C ARG A 180 -9.03 12.39 1.90
N LEU A 181 -8.24 11.33 2.03
CA LEU A 181 -8.62 10.02 1.52
C LEU A 181 -9.47 9.30 2.54
N VAL A 182 -10.49 8.61 2.04
CA VAL A 182 -11.31 7.68 2.80
C VAL A 182 -11.03 6.30 2.24
N VAL A 183 -10.40 5.45 3.04
CA VAL A 183 -10.16 4.06 2.69
C VAL A 183 -11.32 3.25 3.22
N VAL A 184 -12.04 2.61 2.30
CA VAL A 184 -13.25 1.85 2.59
C VAL A 184 -12.98 0.36 2.39
N ASN A 185 -13.56 -0.47 3.27
CA ASN A 185 -13.61 -1.90 3.09
C ASN A 185 -14.94 -2.26 2.39
N THR A 186 -14.87 -2.59 1.11
CA THR A 186 -16.05 -2.91 0.29
C THR A 186 -16.38 -4.40 0.30
N LEU A 187 -15.61 -5.24 0.98
CA LEU A 187 -15.73 -6.70 0.90
C LEU A 187 -17.12 -7.20 1.31
N ARG A 188 -17.72 -6.60 2.33
CA ARG A 188 -19.09 -6.93 2.81
C ARG A 188 -20.19 -6.59 1.80
N LEU A 189 -19.88 -5.76 0.79
CA LEU A 189 -20.80 -5.41 -0.29
C LEU A 189 -20.74 -6.39 -1.46
N SER A 190 -19.78 -7.32 -1.45
CA SER A 190 -19.67 -8.37 -2.47
C SER A 190 -20.76 -9.42 -2.31
N ASN A 191 -21.38 -9.82 -3.42
CA ASN A 191 -22.28 -10.98 -3.47
C ASN A 191 -21.56 -12.32 -3.18
N GLN A 192 -20.23 -12.32 -3.17
CA GLN A 192 -19.42 -13.48 -2.83
C GLN A 192 -18.97 -13.50 -1.38
N TYR A 193 -19.30 -12.49 -0.56
CA TYR A 193 -18.86 -12.42 0.83
C TYR A 193 -19.23 -13.69 1.62
N ARG A 194 -18.24 -14.28 2.30
CA ARG A 194 -18.33 -15.58 3.00
C ARG A 194 -18.15 -15.46 4.52
N GLY A 195 -18.51 -14.31 5.08
CA GLY A 195 -18.48 -14.05 6.52
C GLY A 195 -17.10 -13.63 7.06
N ASN A 196 -17.05 -13.46 8.37
CA ASN A 196 -15.83 -13.05 9.07
C ASN A 196 -15.04 -14.29 9.55
N CYS A 197 -13.72 -14.21 9.61
CA CYS A 197 -12.91 -15.29 10.18
C CYS A 197 -13.40 -15.62 11.60
N GLY A 198 -13.64 -16.91 11.87
CA GLY A 198 -14.09 -17.39 13.19
C GLY A 198 -15.54 -17.04 13.58
N ARG A 199 -16.32 -16.42 12.69
CA ARG A 199 -17.76 -16.17 12.89
C ARG A 199 -18.50 -16.51 11.58
N SER A 200 -19.19 -17.65 11.56
CA SER A 200 -20.06 -18.08 10.45
C SER A 200 -21.41 -17.36 10.51
#